data_AF-A0A9D9AGR7-F1
#
_entry.id   AF-A0A9D9AGR7-F1
#
_cell.length_a   1.000
_cell.length_b   1.000
_cell.length_c   1.000
_cell.angle_alpha   90.00
_cell.angle_beta   90.00
_cell.angle_gamma   90.00
#
_symmetry.space_group_name_H-M   'P 1'
#
loop_
_entity.id
_entity.type
_entity.pdbx_description
1 polymer ?
#
loop_
_entity_poly.entity_id
_entity_poly.type
_entity_poly.pdbx_seq_one_letter_code
_entity_poly.pdbx_strand_id
1 'polypeptide(L)'
;IVPRDLRLEVPERVLADGTVLIPVDTDAVIAAARTLLERGAESVCLFFINAYANPANEQAALDALKSAWPNQHISVASDILPEIREFERGSTASLNAYLQPPVGSYLQKLEAGLRDGGFGGEVLIVQSNGGVMSVDTARRLPVRTALSGPAAGVIAGAYIAQNAGYPNVITCDMGGTSFDVSLVAEGQSALAAQTEIDFGMVVRTPMIEITTIGAGGGSIAHVDRGGILQVGPESAGSDPGPVCYGLGNDRPTVTDANTVLGRIDADSPIGGKLKKLDLEAAKEAIRRHVAEPLGIEVMAAAEAIVRVANARMAGAIRLVSVERGHDPKSFVAMPFGGGGALHTGALIKEVGLSRALVPRYPGVTSALGCVIADMRHDRVETLNAMLDDLDVAALDRRIVGIAADGEGLLDRAGVGFEGRDCRVELDMLYLGQTHTVAVPLPLKVGKDGSGVTRDIIQSAFEGAYRAAFGRLLDGIPIRVMNLRMASIGLRPKFDLSILAPAPGLTKAAALKGTRQVWADGGWHEAAVYDRLALPVGTEVDGPAILEQADTTIFVEPDLKGRVDEFGNLIIERKEAAT
;
A
#
# COMPACT_ATOMS: atom_id res chain seq x y z
N ILE A 1 2.33 -13.87 -17.85
CA ILE A 1 1.82 -14.74 -16.77
C ILE A 1 1.26 -16.09 -17.26
N VAL A 2 0.39 -16.16 -18.29
CA VAL A 2 -0.10 -17.45 -18.83
C VAL A 2 0.55 -17.74 -20.19
N PRO A 3 1.33 -18.81 -20.37
CA PRO A 3 1.90 -19.23 -21.65
C PRO A 3 0.85 -19.40 -22.76
N ARG A 4 1.21 -19.21 -24.04
CA ARG A 4 0.23 -19.22 -25.16
C ARG A 4 -0.45 -20.57 -25.35
N ASP A 5 0.27 -21.64 -25.09
CA ASP A 5 -0.16 -23.04 -25.12
C ASP A 5 -1.08 -23.42 -23.95
N LEU A 6 -1.20 -22.60 -22.90
CA LEU A 6 -2.20 -22.77 -21.84
C LEU A 6 -3.44 -21.89 -22.03
N ARG A 7 -3.64 -21.34 -23.24
CA ARG A 7 -4.82 -20.52 -23.59
C ARG A 7 -5.64 -21.25 -24.64
N LEU A 8 -6.76 -21.82 -24.22
CA LEU A 8 -7.69 -22.54 -25.09
C LEU A 8 -8.97 -21.73 -25.30
N GLU A 9 -9.53 -21.82 -26.49
CA GLU A 9 -10.75 -21.12 -26.89
C GLU A 9 -11.92 -22.11 -26.88
N VAL A 10 -13.11 -21.62 -26.53
CA VAL A 10 -14.36 -22.38 -26.60
C VAL A 10 -15.42 -21.55 -27.35
N PRO A 11 -16.31 -22.19 -28.14
CA PRO A 11 -17.35 -21.47 -28.88
C PRO A 11 -18.37 -20.81 -27.93
N GLU A 12 -18.43 -19.48 -27.96
CA GLU A 12 -19.34 -18.65 -27.16
C GLU A 12 -19.33 -17.23 -27.72
N ARG A 13 -20.46 -16.49 -27.62
CA ARG A 13 -20.46 -15.04 -27.83
C ARG A 13 -21.61 -14.30 -27.14
N VAL A 14 -21.26 -13.30 -26.33
CA VAL A 14 -22.16 -12.24 -25.85
C VAL A 14 -21.89 -10.90 -26.59
N LEU A 15 -22.95 -10.21 -27.00
CA LEU A 15 -22.90 -8.86 -27.58
C LEU A 15 -22.76 -7.77 -26.51
N ALA A 16 -22.38 -6.55 -26.91
CA ALA A 16 -22.11 -5.46 -25.96
C ALA A 16 -23.35 -5.00 -25.16
N ASP A 17 -24.56 -5.31 -25.65
CA ASP A 17 -25.84 -5.07 -24.98
C ASP A 17 -26.26 -6.23 -24.04
N GLY A 18 -25.44 -7.27 -23.92
CA GLY A 18 -25.73 -8.46 -23.12
C GLY A 18 -26.51 -9.56 -23.86
N THR A 19 -26.87 -9.35 -25.13
CA THR A 19 -27.56 -10.38 -25.93
C THR A 19 -26.63 -11.57 -26.18
N VAL A 20 -27.08 -12.78 -25.85
CA VAL A 20 -26.34 -14.02 -26.17
C VAL A 20 -26.52 -14.34 -27.66
N LEU A 21 -25.43 -14.23 -28.43
CA LEU A 21 -25.40 -14.59 -29.85
C LEU A 21 -25.11 -16.08 -30.03
N ILE A 22 -24.16 -16.62 -29.27
CA ILE A 22 -23.78 -18.03 -29.30
C ILE A 22 -23.73 -18.52 -27.85
N PRO A 23 -24.63 -19.42 -27.43
CA PRO A 23 -24.54 -20.09 -26.13
C PRO A 23 -23.22 -20.83 -25.99
N VAL A 24 -22.69 -20.92 -24.77
CA VAL A 24 -21.44 -21.66 -24.55
C VAL A 24 -21.60 -23.16 -24.83
N ASP A 25 -20.62 -23.73 -25.53
CA ASP A 25 -20.48 -25.18 -25.69
C ASP A 25 -19.84 -25.79 -24.43
N THR A 26 -20.64 -26.41 -23.57
CA THR A 26 -20.17 -26.99 -22.30
C THR A 26 -19.28 -28.23 -22.50
N ASP A 27 -19.46 -28.98 -23.59
CA ASP A 27 -18.61 -30.13 -23.89
C ASP A 27 -17.22 -29.67 -24.34
N ALA A 28 -17.14 -28.59 -25.12
CA ALA A 28 -15.88 -27.95 -25.47
C ALA A 28 -15.14 -27.41 -24.23
N VAL A 29 -15.87 -26.85 -23.26
CA VAL A 29 -15.31 -26.42 -21.96
C VAL A 29 -14.68 -27.60 -21.21
N ILE A 30 -15.38 -28.75 -21.12
CA ILE A 30 -14.86 -29.95 -20.45
C ILE A 30 -13.63 -30.50 -21.18
N ALA A 31 -13.63 -30.51 -22.51
CA ALA A 31 -12.49 -30.96 -23.31
C ALA A 31 -11.26 -30.05 -23.13
N ALA A 32 -11.48 -28.73 -23.12
CA ALA A 32 -10.43 -27.75 -22.83
C ALA A 32 -9.85 -27.93 -21.42
N ALA A 33 -10.70 -28.13 -20.42
CA ALA A 33 -10.29 -28.38 -19.05
C ALA A 33 -9.37 -29.60 -18.92
N ARG A 34 -9.74 -30.73 -19.54
CA ARG A 34 -8.91 -31.95 -19.56
C ARG A 34 -7.56 -31.70 -20.23
N THR A 35 -7.56 -31.00 -21.36
CA THR A 35 -6.32 -30.64 -22.07
C THR A 35 -5.40 -29.77 -21.21
N LEU A 36 -5.94 -28.81 -20.45
CA LEU A 36 -5.14 -27.99 -19.52
C LEU A 36 -4.57 -28.81 -18.37
N LEU A 37 -5.35 -29.74 -17.80
CA LEU A 37 -4.88 -30.64 -16.74
C LEU A 37 -3.76 -31.56 -17.24
N GLU A 38 -3.88 -32.12 -18.45
CA GLU A 38 -2.83 -32.92 -19.08
C GLU A 38 -1.53 -32.13 -19.29
N ARG A 39 -1.63 -30.80 -19.47
CA ARG A 39 -0.49 -29.89 -19.59
C ARG A 39 0.05 -29.38 -18.23
N GLY A 40 -0.51 -29.88 -17.12
CA GLY A 40 -0.05 -29.55 -15.76
C GLY A 40 -0.58 -28.25 -15.18
N ALA A 41 -1.70 -27.72 -15.70
CA ALA A 41 -2.33 -26.54 -15.12
C ALA A 41 -2.92 -26.84 -13.73
N GLU A 42 -2.56 -26.04 -12.71
CA GLU A 42 -3.03 -26.20 -11.32
C GLU A 42 -4.31 -25.38 -11.01
N SER A 43 -4.54 -24.33 -11.79
CA SER A 43 -5.69 -23.42 -11.71
C SER A 43 -6.13 -22.99 -13.11
N VAL A 44 -7.37 -22.48 -13.21
CA VAL A 44 -7.96 -22.04 -14.48
C VAL A 44 -8.64 -20.68 -14.34
N CYS A 45 -8.44 -19.82 -15.33
CA CYS A 45 -9.15 -18.55 -15.51
C CYS A 45 -10.17 -18.72 -16.64
N LEU A 46 -11.46 -18.54 -16.32
CA LEU A 46 -12.55 -18.47 -17.28
C LEU A 46 -12.81 -17.01 -17.64
N PHE A 47 -12.80 -16.70 -18.94
CA PHE A 47 -12.96 -15.35 -19.45
C PHE A 47 -13.66 -15.36 -20.81
N PHE A 48 -14.79 -14.65 -20.90
CA PHE A 48 -15.50 -14.36 -22.13
C PHE A 48 -15.64 -12.85 -22.35
N ILE A 49 -15.74 -12.48 -23.63
CA ILE A 49 -15.97 -11.09 -24.03
C ILE A 49 -17.40 -10.70 -23.65
N ASN A 50 -17.58 -9.49 -23.13
CA ASN A 50 -18.88 -8.94 -22.68
C ASN A 50 -19.60 -9.70 -21.55
N ALA A 51 -18.93 -10.63 -20.85
CA ALA A 51 -19.50 -11.29 -19.68
C ALA A 51 -19.90 -10.34 -18.54
N TYR A 52 -19.31 -9.14 -18.49
CA TYR A 52 -19.72 -8.06 -17.58
C TYR A 52 -21.16 -7.56 -17.86
N ALA A 53 -21.62 -7.65 -19.11
CA ALA A 53 -22.97 -7.24 -19.51
C ALA A 53 -23.99 -8.36 -19.31
N ASN A 54 -23.57 -9.61 -19.56
CA ASN A 54 -24.36 -10.80 -19.26
C ASN A 54 -23.44 -11.98 -18.91
N PRO A 55 -23.39 -12.41 -17.62
CA PRO A 55 -22.50 -13.46 -17.17
C PRO A 55 -23.03 -14.89 -17.42
N ALA A 56 -24.21 -15.05 -18.04
CA ALA A 56 -24.89 -16.35 -18.15
C ALA A 56 -24.01 -17.45 -18.78
N ASN A 57 -23.26 -17.12 -19.83
CA ASN A 57 -22.36 -18.07 -20.48
C ASN A 57 -21.13 -18.41 -19.61
N GLU A 58 -20.55 -17.44 -18.89
CA GLU A 58 -19.49 -17.74 -17.92
C GLU A 58 -20.02 -18.62 -16.77
N GLN A 59 -21.23 -18.38 -16.28
CA GLN A 59 -21.84 -19.20 -15.23
C GLN A 59 -22.08 -20.65 -15.68
N ALA A 60 -22.60 -20.84 -16.90
CA ALA A 60 -22.79 -22.17 -17.47
C ALA A 60 -21.45 -22.91 -17.69
N ALA A 61 -20.42 -22.20 -18.17
CA ALA A 61 -19.08 -22.75 -18.31
C ALA A 61 -18.42 -23.07 -16.96
N LEU A 62 -18.64 -22.27 -15.92
CA LEU A 62 -18.19 -22.55 -14.57
C LEU A 62 -18.78 -23.87 -14.06
N ASP A 63 -20.08 -24.09 -14.25
CA ASP A 63 -20.72 -25.31 -13.78
C ASP A 63 -20.22 -26.55 -14.54
N ALA A 64 -19.92 -26.43 -15.84
CA ALA A 64 -19.22 -27.45 -16.60
C ALA A 64 -17.78 -27.69 -16.09
N LEU A 65 -17.02 -26.62 -15.83
CA LEU A 65 -15.65 -26.70 -15.29
C LEU A 65 -15.61 -27.40 -13.94
N LYS A 66 -16.53 -27.12 -13.02
CA LYS A 66 -16.61 -27.77 -11.70
C LYS A 66 -16.72 -29.30 -11.79
N SER A 67 -17.28 -29.83 -12.88
CA SER A 67 -17.39 -31.28 -13.10
C SER A 67 -16.09 -31.93 -13.58
N ALA A 68 -15.17 -31.16 -14.18
CA ALA A 68 -13.95 -31.64 -14.82
C ALA A 68 -12.67 -31.22 -14.10
N TRP A 69 -12.69 -30.10 -13.37
CA TRP A 69 -11.54 -29.55 -12.65
C TRP A 69 -11.43 -30.17 -11.24
N PRO A 70 -10.24 -30.61 -10.81
CA PRO A 70 -10.09 -31.43 -9.61
C PRO A 70 -10.13 -30.64 -8.28
N ASN A 71 -10.17 -29.31 -8.33
CA ASN A 71 -10.03 -28.46 -7.14
C ASN A 71 -10.85 -27.16 -7.26
N GLN A 72 -10.77 -26.32 -6.23
CA GLN A 72 -11.51 -25.05 -6.17
C GLN A 72 -10.81 -23.88 -6.89
N HIS A 73 -9.68 -24.11 -7.55
CA HIS A 73 -8.89 -23.04 -8.19
C HIS A 73 -9.43 -22.67 -9.57
N ILE A 74 -10.69 -22.22 -9.59
CA ILE A 74 -11.38 -21.70 -10.76
C ILE A 74 -11.65 -20.22 -10.50
N SER A 75 -11.15 -19.35 -11.38
CA SER A 75 -11.40 -17.91 -11.36
C SER A 75 -12.28 -17.53 -12.53
N VAL A 76 -13.44 -16.94 -12.26
CA VAL A 76 -14.36 -16.43 -13.29
C VAL A 76 -14.21 -14.92 -13.37
N ALA A 77 -13.98 -14.42 -14.59
CA ALA A 77 -13.64 -13.03 -14.78
C ALA A 77 -14.78 -12.06 -14.40
N SER A 78 -16.04 -12.41 -14.68
CA SER A 78 -17.20 -11.60 -14.25
C SER A 78 -17.38 -11.55 -12.73
N ASP A 79 -16.96 -12.59 -12.01
CA ASP A 79 -17.09 -12.64 -10.54
C ASP A 79 -16.04 -11.76 -9.86
N ILE A 80 -14.86 -11.64 -10.49
CA ILE A 80 -13.72 -10.88 -9.96
C ILE A 80 -13.84 -9.40 -10.33
N LEU A 81 -14.10 -9.10 -11.60
CA LEU A 81 -14.15 -7.74 -12.13
C LEU A 81 -15.20 -7.62 -13.26
N PRO A 82 -16.48 -7.35 -12.95
CA PRO A 82 -17.54 -7.17 -13.93
C PRO A 82 -17.51 -5.76 -14.55
N GLU A 83 -16.40 -5.40 -15.19
CA GLU A 83 -16.23 -4.13 -15.91
C GLU A 83 -15.99 -4.35 -17.42
N ILE A 84 -16.34 -3.36 -18.25
CA ILE A 84 -16.30 -3.42 -19.73
C ILE A 84 -14.92 -3.76 -20.33
N ARG A 85 -13.83 -3.44 -19.63
CA ARG A 85 -12.46 -3.51 -20.16
C ARG A 85 -11.91 -4.93 -20.21
N GLU A 86 -11.75 -5.48 -21.41
CA GLU A 86 -11.39 -6.88 -21.63
C GLU A 86 -9.96 -7.21 -21.18
N PHE A 87 -9.00 -6.31 -21.41
CA PHE A 87 -7.60 -6.54 -21.02
C PHE A 87 -7.44 -6.50 -19.50
N GLU A 88 -7.92 -5.45 -18.82
CA GLU A 88 -7.82 -5.33 -17.37
C GLU A 88 -8.61 -6.42 -16.64
N ARG A 89 -9.78 -6.79 -17.16
CA ARG A 89 -10.59 -7.91 -16.65
C ARG A 89 -9.86 -9.24 -16.81
N GLY A 90 -9.38 -9.55 -18.00
CA GLY A 90 -8.61 -10.77 -18.27
C GLY A 90 -7.32 -10.84 -17.45
N SER A 91 -6.59 -9.72 -17.35
CA SER A 91 -5.35 -9.59 -16.58
C SER A 91 -5.60 -9.84 -15.09
N THR A 92 -6.57 -9.16 -14.48
CA THR A 92 -6.91 -9.29 -13.06
C THR A 92 -7.37 -10.70 -12.72
N ALA A 93 -8.25 -11.28 -13.54
CA ALA A 93 -8.74 -12.65 -13.34
C ALA A 93 -7.64 -13.70 -13.51
N SER A 94 -6.73 -13.50 -14.49
CA SER A 94 -5.59 -14.39 -14.70
C SER A 94 -4.59 -14.33 -13.55
N LEU A 95 -4.30 -13.12 -13.03
CA LEU A 95 -3.45 -12.94 -11.85
C LEU A 95 -4.07 -13.59 -10.61
N ASN A 96 -5.39 -13.47 -10.44
CA ASN A 96 -6.09 -14.15 -9.36
C ASN A 96 -5.95 -15.68 -9.45
N ALA A 97 -6.20 -16.24 -10.64
CA ALA A 97 -6.06 -17.68 -10.88
C ALA A 97 -4.62 -18.16 -10.61
N TYR A 98 -3.63 -17.38 -11.05
CA TYR A 98 -2.22 -17.68 -10.84
C TYR A 98 -1.84 -17.72 -9.35
N LEU A 99 -2.40 -16.82 -8.54
CA LEU A 99 -2.11 -16.72 -7.11
C LEU A 99 -2.92 -17.67 -6.23
N GLN A 100 -4.06 -18.20 -6.72
CA GLN A 100 -4.95 -19.07 -5.95
C GLN A 100 -4.24 -20.29 -5.34
N PRO A 101 -3.47 -21.11 -6.08
CA PRO A 101 -2.80 -22.28 -5.49
C PRO A 101 -1.79 -21.94 -4.37
N PRO A 102 -0.78 -21.08 -4.59
CA PRO A 102 0.25 -20.83 -3.57
C PRO A 102 -0.31 -20.09 -2.35
N VAL A 103 -1.13 -19.05 -2.56
CA VAL A 103 -1.74 -18.28 -1.46
C VAL A 103 -2.79 -19.12 -0.73
N GLY A 104 -3.61 -19.86 -1.47
CA GLY A 104 -4.63 -20.75 -0.95
C GLY A 104 -4.07 -21.80 0.00
N SER A 105 -2.98 -22.47 -0.41
CA SER A 105 -2.29 -23.48 0.40
C SER A 105 -1.66 -22.88 1.66
N TYR A 106 -1.00 -21.72 1.53
CA TYR A 106 -0.37 -21.03 2.66
C TYR A 106 -1.39 -20.67 3.74
N LEU A 107 -2.49 -20.01 3.35
CA LEU A 107 -3.52 -19.58 4.29
C LEU A 107 -4.24 -20.75 4.96
N GLN A 108 -4.47 -21.85 4.22
CA GLN A 108 -5.04 -23.06 4.80
C GLN A 108 -4.12 -23.68 5.86
N LYS A 109 -2.81 -23.76 5.60
CA LYS A 109 -1.83 -24.28 6.57
C LYS A 109 -1.73 -23.39 7.81
N LEU A 110 -1.76 -22.07 7.62
CA LEU A 110 -1.75 -21.10 8.71
C LEU A 110 -2.99 -21.28 9.61
N GLU A 111 -4.17 -21.33 9.00
CA GLU A 111 -5.43 -21.49 9.74
C GLU A 111 -5.49 -22.82 10.49
N ALA A 112 -5.10 -23.92 9.83
CA ALA A 112 -5.03 -25.25 10.46
C ALA A 112 -4.02 -25.27 11.62
N GLY A 113 -2.81 -24.75 11.42
CA GLY A 113 -1.79 -24.72 12.47
C GLY A 113 -2.19 -23.89 13.69
N LEU A 114 -2.91 -22.78 13.49
CA LEU A 114 -3.46 -21.98 14.59
C LEU A 114 -4.54 -22.75 15.35
N ARG A 115 -5.48 -23.39 14.63
CA ARG A 115 -6.53 -24.21 15.25
C ARG A 115 -5.95 -25.40 16.02
N ASP A 116 -4.99 -26.12 15.44
CA ASP A 116 -4.29 -27.24 16.09
C ASP A 116 -3.52 -26.77 17.34
N GLY A 117 -3.03 -25.52 17.34
CA GLY A 117 -2.44 -24.85 18.49
C GLY A 117 -3.44 -24.35 19.55
N GLY A 118 -4.74 -24.58 19.37
CA GLY A 118 -5.80 -24.19 20.31
C GLY A 118 -6.34 -22.77 20.13
N PHE A 119 -6.02 -22.08 19.03
CA PHE A 119 -6.58 -20.76 18.74
C PHE A 119 -8.06 -20.88 18.31
N GLY A 120 -8.95 -20.29 19.10
CA GLY A 120 -10.41 -20.29 18.85
C GLY A 120 -10.98 -19.01 18.26
N GLY A 121 -10.13 -18.07 17.81
CA GLY A 121 -10.55 -16.82 17.21
C GLY A 121 -10.57 -16.85 15.68
N GLU A 122 -10.94 -15.72 15.08
CA GLU A 122 -10.96 -15.54 13.63
C GLU A 122 -9.63 -14.98 13.10
N VAL A 123 -9.19 -15.50 11.96
CA VAL A 123 -8.00 -15.01 11.25
C VAL A 123 -8.46 -14.11 10.10
N LEU A 124 -7.94 -12.88 10.09
CA LEU A 124 -8.26 -11.89 9.07
C LEU A 124 -7.01 -11.54 8.25
N ILE A 125 -7.21 -11.28 6.97
CA ILE A 125 -6.16 -10.97 6.00
C ILE A 125 -6.36 -9.54 5.50
N VAL A 126 -5.29 -8.74 5.53
CA VAL A 126 -5.33 -7.37 5.01
C VAL A 126 -5.44 -7.38 3.48
N GLN A 127 -6.23 -6.44 2.98
CA GLN A 127 -6.46 -6.19 1.57
C GLN A 127 -5.71 -4.95 1.07
N SER A 128 -5.52 -4.86 -0.24
CA SER A 128 -4.93 -3.70 -0.93
C SER A 128 -5.70 -2.40 -0.69
N ASN A 129 -7.02 -2.45 -0.45
CA ASN A 129 -7.91 -1.30 -0.22
C ASN A 129 -7.85 -0.72 1.21
N GLY A 130 -6.96 -1.25 2.07
CA GLY A 130 -6.82 -0.85 3.46
C GLY A 130 -7.79 -1.51 4.45
N GLY A 131 -8.68 -2.39 3.98
CA GLY A 131 -9.54 -3.18 4.86
C GLY A 131 -8.98 -4.58 5.16
N VAL A 132 -9.71 -5.32 5.97
CA VAL A 132 -9.47 -6.75 6.21
C VAL A 132 -10.60 -7.62 5.66
N MET A 133 -10.27 -8.88 5.33
CA MET A 133 -11.21 -9.90 4.89
C MET A 133 -10.98 -11.25 5.57
N SER A 134 -11.94 -12.16 5.46
CA SER A 134 -11.79 -13.53 5.93
C SER A 134 -10.72 -14.30 5.13
N VAL A 135 -10.16 -15.35 5.76
CA VAL A 135 -9.27 -16.31 5.07
C VAL A 135 -9.95 -16.92 3.85
N ASP A 136 -11.22 -17.29 3.93
CA ASP A 136 -11.97 -17.84 2.79
C ASP A 136 -11.99 -16.88 1.59
N THR A 137 -12.30 -15.60 1.84
CA THR A 137 -12.29 -14.57 0.80
C THR A 137 -10.89 -14.38 0.22
N ALA A 138 -9.85 -14.38 1.07
CA ALA A 138 -8.46 -14.25 0.63
C ALA A 138 -7.98 -15.42 -0.24
N ARG A 139 -8.46 -16.64 0.03
CA ARG A 139 -8.15 -17.83 -0.78
C ARG A 139 -8.86 -17.80 -2.14
N ARG A 140 -10.09 -17.27 -2.18
CA ARG A 140 -10.86 -17.11 -3.43
C ARG A 140 -10.37 -15.95 -4.29
N LEU A 141 -10.02 -14.83 -3.66
CA LEU A 141 -9.64 -13.56 -4.29
C LEU A 141 -8.24 -13.08 -3.87
N PRO A 142 -7.17 -13.91 -4.00
CA PRO A 142 -5.82 -13.54 -3.55
C PRO A 142 -5.24 -12.31 -4.25
N VAL A 143 -5.76 -11.93 -5.43
CA VAL A 143 -5.34 -10.69 -6.09
C VAL A 143 -5.58 -9.45 -5.22
N ARG A 144 -6.55 -9.50 -4.29
CA ARG A 144 -6.84 -8.43 -3.31
C ARG A 144 -5.79 -8.32 -2.20
N THR A 145 -4.78 -9.19 -2.16
CA THR A 145 -3.68 -9.14 -1.18
C THR A 145 -2.43 -8.47 -1.72
N ALA A 146 -2.42 -8.07 -3.01
CA ALA A 146 -1.29 -7.36 -3.61
C ALA A 146 -1.01 -6.05 -2.86
N LEU A 147 0.23 -5.80 -2.46
CA LEU A 147 0.62 -4.59 -1.72
C LEU A 147 -0.15 -4.38 -0.39
N SER A 148 -0.71 -5.44 0.21
CA SER A 148 -1.50 -5.32 1.45
C SER A 148 -0.65 -4.88 2.66
N GLY A 149 0.64 -5.23 2.69
CA GLY A 149 1.57 -4.82 3.74
C GLY A 149 1.75 -3.29 3.78
N PRO A 150 2.22 -2.66 2.68
CA PRO A 150 2.26 -1.21 2.56
C PRO A 150 0.91 -0.55 2.81
N ALA A 151 -0.20 -1.10 2.28
CA ALA A 151 -1.54 -0.59 2.54
C ALA A 151 -1.90 -0.56 4.05
N ALA A 152 -1.53 -1.61 4.80
CA ALA A 152 -1.68 -1.63 6.25
C ALA A 152 -0.87 -0.51 6.92
N GLY A 153 0.36 -0.28 6.47
CA GLY A 153 1.20 0.83 6.92
C GLY A 153 0.55 2.19 6.70
N VAL A 154 -0.08 2.41 5.54
CA VAL A 154 -0.83 3.65 5.26
C VAL A 154 -2.02 3.83 6.21
N ILE A 155 -2.79 2.75 6.47
CA ILE A 155 -3.92 2.79 7.41
C ILE A 155 -3.45 3.11 8.83
N ALA A 156 -2.39 2.44 9.29
CA ALA A 156 -1.79 2.73 10.59
C ALA A 156 -1.32 4.18 10.65
N GLY A 157 -0.66 4.66 9.59
CA GLY A 157 -0.11 5.99 9.55
C GLY A 157 -1.17 7.09 9.56
N ALA A 158 -2.24 6.91 8.79
CA ALA A 158 -3.41 7.78 8.84
C ALA A 158 -4.02 7.82 10.25
N TYR A 159 -4.17 6.66 10.89
CA TYR A 159 -4.74 6.56 12.23
C TYR A 159 -3.87 7.22 13.30
N ILE A 160 -2.57 6.96 13.30
CA ILE A 160 -1.60 7.58 14.23
C ILE A 160 -1.58 9.10 14.03
N ALA A 161 -1.47 9.55 12.78
CA ALA A 161 -1.39 10.97 12.46
C ALA A 161 -2.66 11.71 12.88
N GLN A 162 -3.84 11.15 12.60
CA GLN A 162 -5.12 11.75 12.99
C GLN A 162 -5.25 11.89 14.51
N ASN A 163 -4.88 10.86 15.28
CA ASN A 163 -4.88 10.94 16.75
C ASN A 163 -3.86 11.96 17.27
N ALA A 164 -2.70 12.09 16.62
CA ALA A 164 -1.69 13.09 16.94
C ALA A 164 -2.04 14.51 16.45
N GLY A 165 -3.21 14.73 15.84
CA GLY A 165 -3.68 16.05 15.37
C GLY A 165 -3.19 16.46 13.98
N TYR A 166 -2.70 15.51 13.17
CA TYR A 166 -2.19 15.73 11.81
C TYR A 166 -3.03 14.97 10.77
N PRO A 167 -4.10 15.56 10.24
CA PRO A 167 -4.96 14.89 9.26
C PRO A 167 -4.31 14.75 7.87
N ASN A 168 -3.26 15.51 7.58
CA ASN A 168 -2.54 15.50 6.32
C ASN A 168 -1.16 14.87 6.52
N VAL A 169 -0.97 13.64 6.06
CA VAL A 169 0.26 12.87 6.25
C VAL A 169 0.73 12.22 4.95
N ILE A 170 2.05 12.25 4.73
CA ILE A 170 2.71 11.47 3.69
C ILE A 170 3.43 10.31 4.38
N THR A 171 2.88 9.12 4.21
CA THR A 171 3.43 7.89 4.76
C THR A 171 4.64 7.47 3.93
N CYS A 172 5.73 7.07 4.60
CA CYS A 172 7.04 6.83 4.01
C CYS A 172 7.62 5.53 4.61
N ASP A 173 7.30 4.37 4.02
CA ASP A 173 7.82 3.07 4.46
C ASP A 173 9.18 2.81 3.79
N MET A 174 10.24 2.70 4.58
CA MET A 174 11.55 2.31 4.04
C MET A 174 12.02 1.00 4.67
N GLY A 175 12.02 -0.04 3.85
CA GLY A 175 12.58 -1.34 4.17
C GLY A 175 14.02 -1.51 3.68
N GLY A 176 14.46 -2.77 3.57
CA GLY A 176 15.76 -3.12 2.99
C GLY A 176 15.79 -3.02 1.45
N THR A 177 14.64 -3.09 0.78
CA THR A 177 14.57 -3.19 -0.69
C THR A 177 13.92 -1.98 -1.34
N SER A 178 12.81 -1.52 -0.77
CA SER A 178 11.93 -0.51 -1.35
C SER A 178 11.72 0.68 -0.41
N PHE A 179 11.22 1.74 -1.02
CA PHE A 179 10.60 2.87 -0.35
C PHE A 179 9.19 3.04 -0.91
N ASP A 180 8.18 2.93 -0.05
CA ASP A 180 6.76 3.03 -0.39
C ASP A 180 6.18 4.34 0.15
N VAL A 181 5.55 5.11 -0.74
CA VAL A 181 4.98 6.42 -0.42
C VAL A 181 3.49 6.46 -0.71
N SER A 182 2.70 6.94 0.25
CA SER A 182 1.28 7.23 0.05
C SER A 182 0.85 8.52 0.72
N LEU A 183 -0.07 9.22 0.06
CA LEU A 183 -0.67 10.47 0.51
C LEU A 183 -2.00 10.21 1.24
N VAL A 184 -2.13 10.77 2.43
CA VAL A 184 -3.38 10.82 3.19
C VAL A 184 -3.73 12.28 3.41
N ALA A 185 -4.85 12.72 2.84
CA ALA A 185 -5.35 14.08 2.97
C ALA A 185 -6.65 14.08 3.78
N GLU A 186 -6.77 14.98 4.75
CA GLU A 186 -7.96 15.12 5.59
C GLU A 186 -8.38 13.80 6.29
N GLY A 187 -7.39 12.98 6.65
CA GLY A 187 -7.59 11.65 7.26
C GLY A 187 -8.03 10.56 6.29
N GLN A 188 -8.07 10.82 4.99
CA GLN A 188 -8.48 9.86 3.96
C GLN A 188 -7.31 9.49 3.03
N SER A 189 -7.05 8.19 2.91
CA SER A 189 -6.09 7.65 1.95
C SER A 189 -6.68 7.69 0.53
N ALA A 190 -5.88 8.13 -0.45
CA ALA A 190 -6.26 8.03 -1.85
C ALA A 190 -6.38 6.56 -2.29
N LEU A 191 -7.42 6.25 -3.07
CA LEU A 191 -7.61 4.95 -3.69
C LEU A 191 -7.36 5.06 -5.19
N ALA A 192 -6.60 4.10 -5.72
CA ALA A 192 -6.48 3.87 -7.15
C ALA A 192 -7.45 2.77 -7.59
N ALA A 193 -8.10 2.96 -8.74
CA ALA A 193 -8.98 1.94 -9.34
C ALA A 193 -8.19 0.78 -9.97
N GLN A 194 -6.93 1.03 -10.32
CA GLN A 194 -6.02 0.03 -10.88
C GLN A 194 -4.56 0.39 -10.59
N THR A 195 -3.70 -0.63 -10.61
CA THR A 195 -2.25 -0.47 -10.64
C THR A 195 -1.64 -1.34 -11.73
N GLU A 196 -0.40 -1.03 -12.09
CA GLU A 196 0.45 -1.87 -12.91
C GLU A 196 1.44 -2.62 -12.01
N ILE A 197 1.53 -3.93 -12.22
CA ILE A 197 2.57 -4.79 -11.67
C ILE A 197 3.48 -5.19 -12.83
N ASP A 198 4.79 -5.26 -12.59
CA ASP A 198 5.86 -5.73 -13.49
C ASP A 198 5.44 -6.14 -14.92
N PHE A 199 6.10 -5.54 -15.91
CA PHE A 199 5.88 -5.81 -17.35
C PHE A 199 4.48 -5.44 -17.87
N GLY A 200 3.82 -4.40 -17.36
CA GLY A 200 2.55 -3.93 -17.93
C GLY A 200 1.31 -4.68 -17.45
N MET A 201 1.41 -5.56 -16.45
CA MET A 201 0.28 -6.35 -16.00
C MET A 201 -0.64 -5.51 -15.11
N VAL A 202 -1.86 -5.26 -15.57
CA VAL A 202 -2.81 -4.42 -14.83
C VAL A 202 -3.60 -5.25 -13.82
N VAL A 203 -3.62 -4.81 -12.55
CA VAL A 203 -4.59 -5.25 -11.55
C VAL A 203 -5.60 -4.14 -11.35
N ARG A 204 -6.85 -4.41 -11.72
CA ARG A 204 -7.95 -3.47 -11.60
C ARG A 204 -8.85 -3.87 -10.45
N THR A 205 -8.45 -3.44 -9.26
CA THR A 205 -9.16 -3.66 -8.01
C THR A 205 -8.90 -2.41 -7.15
N PRO A 206 -9.89 -1.91 -6.39
CA PRO A 206 -9.66 -0.79 -5.48
C PRO A 206 -8.48 -1.08 -4.56
N MET A 207 -7.52 -0.18 -4.52
CA MET A 207 -6.35 -0.28 -3.67
C MET A 207 -5.91 1.09 -3.18
N ILE A 208 -5.31 1.12 -1.99
CA ILE A 208 -4.60 2.31 -1.53
C ILE A 208 -3.52 2.63 -2.55
N GLU A 209 -3.47 3.90 -2.92
CA GLU A 209 -2.51 4.36 -3.88
C GLU A 209 -1.13 4.51 -3.24
N ILE A 210 -0.20 3.71 -3.73
CA ILE A 210 1.15 3.61 -3.19
C ILE A 210 2.11 3.70 -4.37
N THR A 211 3.06 4.63 -4.27
CA THR A 211 4.20 4.72 -5.19
C THR A 211 5.39 4.04 -4.56
N THR A 212 5.84 2.94 -5.17
CA THR A 212 7.02 2.20 -4.75
C THR A 212 8.22 2.59 -5.61
N ILE A 213 9.34 2.91 -4.97
CA ILE A 213 10.63 3.09 -5.65
C ILE A 213 11.71 2.19 -5.05
N GLY A 214 12.70 1.81 -5.87
CA GLY A 214 13.92 1.15 -5.40
C GLY A 214 14.85 2.14 -4.70
N ALA A 215 14.60 2.39 -3.42
CA ALA A 215 15.41 3.25 -2.56
C ALA A 215 15.34 2.79 -1.08
N GLY A 216 15.54 1.49 -0.84
CA GLY A 216 15.64 0.91 0.50
C GLY A 216 17.06 0.92 1.08
N GLY A 217 17.22 0.41 2.30
CA GLY A 217 18.52 0.34 2.97
C GLY A 217 19.57 -0.48 2.20
N GLY A 218 19.14 -1.56 1.54
CA GLY A 218 19.98 -2.41 0.71
C GLY A 218 20.13 -1.94 -0.73
N SER A 219 19.58 -0.78 -1.13
CA SER A 219 19.77 -0.27 -2.50
C SER A 219 21.25 -0.03 -2.77
N ILE A 220 21.73 -0.60 -3.88
CA ILE A 220 23.16 -0.66 -4.21
C ILE A 220 23.60 0.66 -4.83
N ALA A 221 24.70 1.21 -4.30
CA ALA A 221 25.37 2.38 -4.83
C ALA A 221 26.44 1.98 -5.85
N HIS A 222 26.43 2.62 -7.01
CA HIS A 222 27.45 2.42 -8.04
C HIS A 222 27.66 3.69 -8.86
N VAL A 223 28.82 3.82 -9.47
CA VAL A 223 29.10 4.88 -10.44
C VAL A 223 28.94 4.29 -11.83
N ASP A 224 28.09 4.89 -12.65
CA ASP A 224 27.84 4.42 -14.01
C ASP A 224 28.99 4.78 -14.96
N ARG A 225 28.91 4.31 -16.21
CA ARG A 225 29.93 4.59 -17.24
C ARG A 225 30.09 6.08 -17.57
N GLY A 226 29.10 6.90 -17.22
CA GLY A 226 29.11 8.36 -17.39
C GLY A 226 29.74 9.11 -16.21
N GLY A 227 30.16 8.42 -15.15
CA GLY A 227 30.71 9.04 -13.94
C GLY A 227 29.65 9.59 -13.00
N ILE A 228 28.39 9.14 -13.12
CA ILE A 228 27.29 9.60 -12.27
C ILE A 228 27.04 8.55 -11.18
N LEU A 229 26.96 9.01 -9.92
CA LEU A 229 26.57 8.17 -8.79
C LEU A 229 25.08 7.82 -8.88
N GLN A 230 24.77 6.53 -8.90
CA GLN A 230 23.44 5.96 -8.87
C GLN A 230 23.25 5.15 -7.58
N VAL A 231 22.02 5.17 -7.06
CA VAL A 231 21.59 4.31 -5.95
C VAL A 231 20.32 3.60 -6.36
N GLY A 232 20.33 2.26 -6.31
CA GLY A 232 19.27 1.43 -6.87
C GLY A 232 19.27 1.42 -8.41
N PRO A 233 18.24 0.84 -9.05
CA PRO A 233 17.10 0.17 -8.42
C PRO A 233 17.44 -1.20 -7.83
N GLU A 234 18.61 -1.76 -8.17
CA GLU A 234 19.08 -3.03 -7.62
C GLU A 234 19.26 -2.95 -6.10
N SER A 235 18.87 -4.01 -5.39
CA SER A 235 18.99 -4.14 -3.94
C SER A 235 19.77 -5.40 -3.57
N ALA A 236 20.61 -5.30 -2.55
CA ALA A 236 21.26 -6.45 -1.92
C ALA A 236 20.30 -7.29 -1.04
N GLY A 237 19.07 -6.84 -0.85
CA GLY A 237 18.06 -7.53 -0.04
C GLY A 237 18.49 -7.73 1.41
N SER A 238 18.10 -8.85 2.00
CA SER A 238 18.58 -9.29 3.32
C SER A 238 19.58 -10.45 3.24
N ASP A 239 19.72 -11.07 2.07
CA ASP A 239 20.65 -12.15 1.77
C ASP A 239 21.17 -11.94 0.33
N PRO A 240 22.46 -11.62 0.14
CA PRO A 240 23.49 -11.45 1.17
C PRO A 240 23.35 -10.17 2.01
N GLY A 241 22.55 -9.19 1.58
CA GLY A 241 22.36 -7.92 2.31
C GLY A 241 23.52 -6.93 2.20
N PRO A 242 23.50 -5.82 2.96
CA PRO A 242 24.58 -4.82 3.02
C PRO A 242 25.97 -5.43 3.28
N VAL A 243 27.03 -4.77 2.79
CA VAL A 243 28.42 -5.24 2.98
C VAL A 243 28.75 -5.35 4.47
N CYS A 244 28.29 -4.40 5.27
CA CYS A 244 28.48 -4.34 6.71
C CYS A 244 27.85 -5.52 7.46
N TYR A 245 27.01 -6.35 6.82
CA TYR A 245 26.49 -7.57 7.44
C TYR A 245 27.52 -8.71 7.42
N GLY A 246 28.54 -8.64 6.56
CA GLY A 246 29.58 -9.66 6.46
C GLY A 246 29.11 -11.00 5.86
N LEU A 247 28.02 -10.99 5.08
CA LEU A 247 27.38 -12.19 4.52
C LEU A 247 27.70 -12.42 3.03
N GLY A 248 28.73 -11.75 2.49
CA GLY A 248 29.28 -12.03 1.16
C GLY A 248 28.93 -11.04 0.05
N ASN A 249 28.20 -9.95 0.35
CA ASN A 249 28.06 -8.83 -0.58
C ASN A 249 29.34 -7.97 -0.58
N ASP A 250 29.74 -7.50 -1.76
CA ASP A 250 30.91 -6.64 -1.96
C ASP A 250 30.57 -5.23 -2.50
N ARG A 251 29.30 -4.98 -2.86
CA ARG A 251 28.85 -3.70 -3.40
C ARG A 251 28.17 -2.85 -2.32
N PRO A 252 28.56 -1.57 -2.15
CA PRO A 252 28.07 -0.74 -1.05
C PRO A 252 26.58 -0.40 -1.21
N THR A 253 25.90 -0.26 -0.07
CA THR A 253 24.47 0.04 0.01
C THR A 253 24.18 1.32 0.83
N VAL A 254 22.92 1.74 0.89
CA VAL A 254 22.48 2.87 1.74
C VAL A 254 22.71 2.59 3.23
N THR A 255 22.54 1.35 3.69
CA THR A 255 22.84 0.93 5.06
C THR A 255 24.34 0.97 5.34
N ASP A 256 25.19 0.58 4.38
CA ASP A 256 26.65 0.72 4.51
C ASP A 256 27.05 2.18 4.72
N ALA A 257 26.49 3.08 3.90
CA ALA A 257 26.75 4.51 4.02
C ALA A 257 26.30 5.06 5.38
N ASN A 258 25.07 4.76 5.84
CA ASN A 258 24.62 5.20 7.16
C ASN A 258 25.46 4.63 8.32
N THR A 259 26.00 3.42 8.16
CA THR A 259 26.92 2.81 9.15
C THR A 259 28.27 3.55 9.16
N VAL A 260 28.84 3.84 7.98
CA VAL A 260 30.10 4.59 7.85
C VAL A 260 29.99 6.02 8.39
N LEU A 261 28.83 6.65 8.21
CA LEU A 261 28.53 7.98 8.74
C LEU A 261 28.28 8.00 10.27
N GLY A 262 28.36 6.85 10.94
CA GLY A 262 28.15 6.73 12.40
C GLY A 262 26.67 6.83 12.83
N ARG A 263 25.73 6.83 11.88
CA ARG A 263 24.30 6.96 12.16
C ARG A 263 23.69 5.64 12.67
N ILE A 264 24.21 4.51 12.20
CA ILE A 264 23.88 3.17 12.71
C ILE A 264 25.02 2.70 13.60
N ASP A 265 24.72 2.11 14.76
CA ASP A 265 25.74 1.55 15.65
C ASP A 265 26.33 0.26 15.05
N ALA A 266 27.61 0.29 14.72
CA ALA A 266 28.33 -0.91 14.28
C ALA A 266 28.59 -1.91 15.42
N ASP A 267 28.65 -1.44 16.67
CA ASP A 267 28.93 -2.29 17.83
C ASP A 267 27.68 -2.90 18.45
N SER A 268 26.50 -2.36 18.16
CA SER A 268 25.21 -2.82 18.65
C SER A 268 24.15 -2.83 17.54
N PRO A 269 24.24 -3.76 16.58
CA PRO A 269 23.34 -3.80 15.44
C PRO A 269 21.89 -4.12 15.86
N ILE A 270 20.94 -3.56 15.14
CA ILE A 270 19.51 -3.78 15.36
C ILE A 270 19.13 -5.23 15.04
N GLY A 271 18.13 -5.78 15.75
CA GLY A 271 17.55 -7.09 15.43
C GLY A 271 18.26 -8.31 16.02
N GLY A 272 19.37 -8.13 16.74
CA GLY A 272 19.99 -9.16 17.61
C GLY A 272 20.60 -10.38 16.92
N LYS A 273 20.53 -10.49 15.59
CA LYS A 273 21.14 -11.58 14.81
C LYS A 273 22.65 -11.44 14.66
N LEU A 274 23.11 -10.20 14.45
CA LEU A 274 24.54 -9.88 14.31
C LEU A 274 25.03 -9.24 15.61
N LYS A 275 26.20 -9.67 16.07
CA LYS A 275 26.85 -9.08 17.25
C LYS A 275 27.47 -7.72 16.94
N LYS A 276 27.98 -7.54 15.72
CA LYS A 276 28.61 -6.32 15.20
C LYS A 276 28.42 -6.25 13.68
N LEU A 277 28.48 -5.03 13.14
CA LEU A 277 28.59 -4.76 11.71
C LEU A 277 30.07 -4.59 11.32
N ASP A 278 30.43 -5.02 10.12
CA ASP A 278 31.78 -4.83 9.57
C ASP A 278 31.92 -3.43 8.94
N LEU A 279 32.30 -2.47 9.79
CA LEU A 279 32.49 -1.08 9.40
C LEU A 279 33.62 -0.91 8.38
N GLU A 280 34.70 -1.69 8.49
CA GLU A 280 35.87 -1.54 7.61
C GLU A 280 35.58 -2.13 6.22
N ALA A 281 34.85 -3.25 6.14
CA ALA A 281 34.38 -3.78 4.86
C ALA A 281 33.44 -2.77 4.15
N ALA A 282 32.54 -2.12 4.89
CA ALA A 282 31.67 -1.08 4.33
C ALA A 282 32.46 0.13 3.81
N LYS A 283 33.46 0.61 4.57
CA LYS A 283 34.36 1.69 4.11
C LYS A 283 35.11 1.29 2.85
N GLU A 284 35.65 0.08 2.81
CA GLU A 284 36.41 -0.42 1.66
C GLU A 284 35.53 -0.55 0.41
N ALA A 285 34.30 -1.06 0.55
CA ALA A 285 33.35 -1.14 -0.54
C ALA A 285 32.97 0.26 -1.08
N ILE A 286 32.69 1.22 -0.20
CA ILE A 286 32.41 2.61 -0.59
C ILE A 286 33.64 3.24 -1.27
N ARG A 287 34.85 3.00 -0.73
CA ARG A 287 36.10 3.49 -1.29
C ARG A 287 36.28 3.02 -2.73
N ARG A 288 36.18 1.71 -2.95
CA ARG A 288 36.40 1.06 -4.25
C ARG A 288 35.35 1.40 -5.30
N HIS A 289 34.07 1.40 -4.91
CA HIS A 289 32.97 1.47 -5.87
C HIS A 289 32.42 2.88 -6.08
N VAL A 290 32.72 3.83 -5.19
CA VAL A 290 32.18 5.20 -5.25
C VAL A 290 33.27 6.25 -5.08
N ALA A 291 34.08 6.18 -4.03
CA ALA A 291 35.05 7.24 -3.72
C ALA A 291 36.16 7.35 -4.77
N GLU A 292 36.83 6.24 -5.11
CA GLU A 292 37.89 6.19 -6.14
C GLU A 292 37.37 6.58 -7.53
N PRO A 293 36.24 6.04 -8.04
CA PRO A 293 35.73 6.43 -9.35
C PRO A 293 35.33 7.91 -9.46
N LEU A 294 34.89 8.54 -8.36
CA LEU A 294 34.51 9.96 -8.33
C LEU A 294 35.68 10.89 -7.96
N GLY A 295 36.80 10.35 -7.46
CA GLY A 295 37.93 11.15 -6.98
C GLY A 295 37.63 11.96 -5.71
N ILE A 296 36.85 11.40 -4.78
CA ILE A 296 36.46 12.04 -3.51
C ILE A 296 36.83 11.16 -2.31
N GLU A 297 36.80 11.74 -1.11
CA GLU A 297 37.07 11.02 0.14
C GLU A 297 35.93 10.07 0.53
N VAL A 298 36.24 9.01 1.28
CA VAL A 298 35.28 7.95 1.66
C VAL A 298 34.08 8.50 2.43
N MET A 299 34.28 9.43 3.36
CA MET A 299 33.19 10.05 4.13
C MET A 299 32.26 10.88 3.22
N ALA A 300 32.85 11.65 2.30
CA ALA A 300 32.09 12.42 1.33
C ALA A 300 31.32 11.50 0.35
N ALA A 301 31.91 10.36 -0.04
CA ALA A 301 31.25 9.34 -0.84
C ALA A 301 30.07 8.71 -0.08
N ALA A 302 30.24 8.34 1.19
CA ALA A 302 29.16 7.81 2.03
C ALA A 302 28.01 8.82 2.17
N GLU A 303 28.33 10.09 2.45
CA GLU A 303 27.32 11.16 2.51
C GLU A 303 26.63 11.38 1.16
N ALA A 304 27.37 11.30 0.05
CA ALA A 304 26.81 11.40 -1.30
C ALA A 304 25.84 10.26 -1.62
N ILE A 305 26.12 9.02 -1.20
CA ILE A 305 25.22 7.87 -1.35
C ILE A 305 23.87 8.18 -0.66
N VAL A 306 23.91 8.62 0.60
CA VAL A 306 22.68 8.95 1.33
C VAL A 306 21.95 10.13 0.68
N ARG A 307 22.67 11.15 0.21
CA ARG A 307 22.07 12.29 -0.49
C ARG A 307 21.37 11.88 -1.80
N VAL A 308 21.96 10.98 -2.58
CA VAL A 308 21.32 10.46 -3.81
C VAL A 308 20.08 9.63 -3.46
N ALA A 309 20.13 8.80 -2.41
CA ALA A 309 18.96 8.06 -1.93
C ALA A 309 17.83 9.02 -1.49
N ASN A 310 18.17 10.05 -0.71
CA ASN A 310 17.24 11.07 -0.25
C ASN A 310 16.59 11.83 -1.42
N ALA A 311 17.37 12.23 -2.43
CA ALA A 311 16.84 12.91 -3.61
C ALA A 311 15.84 12.05 -4.38
N ARG A 312 16.06 10.74 -4.48
CA ARG A 312 15.11 9.79 -5.09
C ARG A 312 13.82 9.68 -4.27
N MET A 313 13.93 9.53 -2.94
CA MET A 313 12.77 9.48 -2.04
C MET A 313 11.96 10.79 -2.10
N ALA A 314 12.62 11.94 -2.06
CA ALA A 314 11.99 13.25 -2.21
C ALA A 314 11.31 13.41 -3.58
N GLY A 315 11.90 12.88 -4.65
CA GLY A 315 11.29 12.81 -5.97
C GLY A 315 9.97 12.05 -5.98
N ALA A 316 9.92 10.85 -5.39
CA ALA A 316 8.68 10.08 -5.26
C ALA A 316 7.61 10.79 -4.42
N ILE A 317 8.02 11.46 -3.33
CA ILE A 317 7.08 12.25 -2.53
C ILE A 317 6.49 13.41 -3.34
N ARG A 318 7.29 14.12 -4.15
CA ARG A 318 6.78 15.22 -5.00
C ARG A 318 5.79 14.72 -6.06
N LEU A 319 6.02 13.53 -6.63
CA LEU A 319 5.11 12.89 -7.59
C LEU A 319 3.72 12.60 -6.98
N VAL A 320 3.67 12.13 -5.73
CA VAL A 320 2.39 11.82 -5.07
C VAL A 320 1.73 13.02 -4.39
N SER A 321 2.41 14.16 -4.26
CA SER A 321 1.90 15.36 -3.58
C SER A 321 1.75 16.56 -4.53
N VAL A 322 2.86 17.19 -4.89
CA VAL A 322 2.91 18.44 -5.68
C VAL A 322 2.27 18.27 -7.04
N GLU A 323 2.55 17.18 -7.75
CA GLU A 323 1.98 16.94 -9.08
C GLU A 323 0.46 16.72 -9.05
N ARG A 324 -0.11 16.53 -7.85
CA ARG A 324 -1.55 16.40 -7.61
C ARG A 324 -2.20 17.66 -7.03
N GLY A 325 -1.46 18.76 -6.98
CA GLY A 325 -1.96 20.06 -6.51
C GLY A 325 -1.95 20.24 -4.99
N HIS A 326 -1.31 19.34 -4.23
CA HIS A 326 -1.16 19.49 -2.78
C HIS A 326 0.08 20.33 -2.43
N ASP A 327 -0.07 21.28 -1.49
CA ASP A 327 1.05 22.01 -0.91
C ASP A 327 1.76 21.15 0.15
N PRO A 328 3.04 20.74 -0.05
CA PRO A 328 3.77 19.92 0.91
C PRO A 328 3.88 20.51 2.31
N LYS A 329 3.80 21.85 2.45
CA LYS A 329 3.84 22.50 3.77
C LYS A 329 2.64 22.16 4.64
N SER A 330 1.53 21.74 4.03
CA SER A 330 0.34 21.31 4.75
C SER A 330 0.43 19.88 5.26
N PHE A 331 1.52 19.15 4.94
CA PHE A 331 1.68 17.74 5.25
C PHE A 331 2.81 17.50 6.25
N VAL A 332 2.67 16.42 7.01
CA VAL A 332 3.73 15.84 7.84
C VAL A 332 4.27 14.57 7.17
N ALA A 333 5.58 14.34 7.21
CA ALA A 333 6.13 13.04 6.84
C ALA A 333 5.83 12.04 7.96
N MET A 334 5.45 10.81 7.66
CA MET A 334 5.49 9.71 8.62
C MET A 334 6.48 8.66 8.13
N PRO A 335 7.76 8.77 8.49
CA PRO A 335 8.74 7.74 8.18
C PRO A 335 8.50 6.54 9.09
N PHE A 336 8.28 5.38 8.47
CA PHE A 336 8.22 4.09 9.15
C PHE A 336 9.00 3.03 8.37
N GLY A 337 8.91 1.78 8.81
CA GLY A 337 9.86 0.75 8.44
C GLY A 337 11.17 0.88 9.23
N GLY A 338 12.11 -0.02 8.96
CA GLY A 338 13.37 -0.07 9.71
C GLY A 338 14.32 1.10 9.38
N GLY A 339 14.31 1.57 8.12
CA GLY A 339 15.26 2.56 7.61
C GLY A 339 14.73 3.99 7.55
N GLY A 340 13.42 4.21 7.52
CA GLY A 340 12.85 5.49 7.08
C GLY A 340 13.25 6.67 7.97
N ALA A 341 13.33 6.42 9.29
CA ALA A 341 13.59 7.46 10.28
C ALA A 341 15.01 8.04 10.24
N LEU A 342 15.98 7.35 9.60
CA LEU A 342 17.33 7.86 9.34
C LEU A 342 17.35 9.00 8.32
N HIS A 343 16.32 9.08 7.47
CA HIS A 343 16.26 10.00 6.34
C HIS A 343 15.31 11.18 6.59
N THR A 344 14.71 11.24 7.78
CA THR A 344 13.68 12.22 8.17
C THR A 344 14.06 13.66 7.87
N GLY A 345 15.28 14.08 8.23
CA GLY A 345 15.71 15.47 8.07
C GLY A 345 15.78 15.89 6.61
N ALA A 346 16.31 15.03 5.75
CA ALA A 346 16.31 15.26 4.31
C ALA A 346 14.89 15.31 3.72
N LEU A 347 13.97 14.45 4.16
CA LEU A 347 12.57 14.51 3.69
C LEU A 347 11.92 15.86 4.04
N ILE A 348 12.12 16.37 5.26
CA ILE A 348 11.64 17.69 5.68
C ILE A 348 12.29 18.80 4.84
N LYS A 349 13.60 18.72 4.61
CA LYS A 349 14.38 19.76 3.92
C LYS A 349 14.09 19.84 2.43
N GLU A 350 14.19 18.71 1.74
CA GLU A 350 14.13 18.67 0.28
C GLU A 350 12.70 18.83 -0.24
N VAL A 351 11.72 18.17 0.39
CA VAL A 351 10.32 18.25 -0.04
C VAL A 351 9.66 19.54 0.46
N GLY A 352 10.14 20.10 1.58
CA GLY A 352 9.53 21.28 2.22
C GLY A 352 8.34 20.94 3.10
N LEU A 353 8.36 19.75 3.73
CA LEU A 353 7.32 19.30 4.66
C LEU A 353 7.38 20.10 5.97
N SER A 354 6.24 20.25 6.65
CA SER A 354 6.17 21.02 7.89
C SER A 354 6.99 20.40 9.02
N ARG A 355 6.90 19.07 9.15
CA ARG A 355 7.51 18.26 10.21
C ARG A 355 7.52 16.79 9.77
N ALA A 356 8.12 15.95 10.58
CA ALA A 356 7.92 14.51 10.54
C ALA A 356 7.33 14.01 11.85
N LEU A 357 6.51 12.96 11.77
CA LEU A 357 5.91 12.24 12.87
C LEU A 357 6.42 10.81 12.81
N VAL A 358 7.51 10.51 13.53
CA VAL A 358 8.04 9.15 13.61
C VAL A 358 7.20 8.38 14.62
N PRO A 359 6.47 7.31 14.23
CA PRO A 359 5.62 6.57 15.14
C PRO A 359 6.45 5.90 16.24
N ARG A 360 5.83 5.51 17.36
CA ARG A 360 6.57 4.89 18.48
C ARG A 360 7.35 3.62 18.05
N TYR A 361 6.75 2.79 17.20
CA TYR A 361 7.35 1.55 16.69
C TYR A 361 7.38 1.52 15.14
N PRO A 362 8.30 2.26 14.51
CA PRO A 362 8.40 2.41 13.05
C PRO A 362 8.55 1.09 12.32
N GLY A 363 9.36 0.16 12.83
CA GLY A 363 9.66 -1.10 12.14
C GLY A 363 8.49 -2.10 12.11
N VAL A 364 7.42 -1.87 12.89
CA VAL A 364 6.24 -2.73 12.95
C VAL A 364 4.92 -1.98 12.70
N THR A 365 4.98 -0.76 12.15
CA THR A 365 3.79 0.08 11.92
C THR A 365 2.76 -0.59 11.01
N SER A 366 3.19 -1.33 9.97
CA SER A 366 2.27 -2.09 9.11
C SER A 366 1.51 -3.20 9.85
N ALA A 367 2.13 -3.82 10.87
CA ALA A 367 1.46 -4.80 11.72
C ALA A 367 0.35 -4.16 12.57
N LEU A 368 0.59 -2.95 13.07
CA LEU A 368 -0.44 -2.17 13.77
C LEU A 368 -1.62 -1.83 12.83
N GLY A 369 -1.35 -1.60 11.54
CA GLY A 369 -2.38 -1.41 10.52
C GLY A 369 -3.32 -2.61 10.39
N CYS A 370 -2.80 -3.83 10.52
CA CYS A 370 -3.61 -5.06 10.52
C CYS A 370 -4.61 -5.10 11.69
N VAL A 371 -4.23 -4.51 12.83
CA VAL A 371 -5.07 -4.44 14.04
C VAL A 371 -6.18 -3.40 13.87
N ILE A 372 -5.87 -2.23 13.31
CA ILE A 372 -6.76 -1.06 13.21
C ILE A 372 -7.76 -1.16 12.05
N ALA A 373 -7.36 -1.82 10.95
CA ALA A 373 -8.14 -1.87 9.72
C ALA A 373 -9.55 -2.45 9.94
N ASP A 374 -10.55 -1.75 9.43
CA ASP A 374 -11.94 -2.20 9.42
C ASP A 374 -12.15 -3.31 8.40
N MET A 375 -13.17 -4.13 8.58
CA MET A 375 -13.54 -5.09 7.55
C MET A 375 -14.17 -4.36 6.38
N ARG A 376 -13.71 -4.61 5.15
CA ARG A 376 -14.17 -3.90 3.96
C ARG A 376 -14.42 -4.86 2.81
N HIS A 377 -15.56 -4.69 2.15
CA HIS A 377 -15.92 -5.41 0.94
C HIS A 377 -16.32 -4.42 -0.15
N ASP A 378 -15.48 -4.29 -1.17
CA ASP A 378 -15.80 -3.49 -2.34
C ASP A 378 -16.46 -4.35 -3.44
N ARG A 379 -17.48 -3.77 -4.04
CA ARG A 379 -18.22 -4.27 -5.19
C ARG A 379 -18.28 -3.17 -6.26
N VAL A 380 -18.13 -3.58 -7.51
CA VAL A 380 -18.23 -2.70 -8.68
C VAL A 380 -19.13 -3.37 -9.70
N GLU A 381 -19.99 -2.61 -10.36
CA GLU A 381 -20.82 -3.09 -11.47
C GLU A 381 -20.91 -2.03 -12.57
N THR A 382 -20.78 -2.43 -13.83
CA THR A 382 -21.01 -1.53 -14.96
C THR A 382 -22.50 -1.25 -15.15
N LEU A 383 -22.85 0.03 -15.26
CA LEU A 383 -24.20 0.51 -15.61
C LEU A 383 -24.25 1.01 -17.05
N ASN A 384 -23.25 1.79 -17.46
CA ASN A 384 -23.08 2.34 -18.80
C ASN A 384 -24.34 2.99 -19.40
N ALA A 385 -24.95 3.93 -18.67
CA ALA A 385 -26.18 4.61 -19.07
C ALA A 385 -25.98 6.12 -19.14
N MET A 386 -26.72 6.80 -20.02
CA MET A 386 -26.86 8.25 -19.92
C MET A 386 -27.60 8.59 -18.64
N LEU A 387 -27.20 9.66 -17.95
CA LEU A 387 -27.88 10.09 -16.74
C LEU A 387 -29.36 10.27 -17.07
N ASP A 388 -29.69 11.05 -18.10
CA ASP A 388 -31.05 11.33 -18.62
C ASP A 388 -31.94 10.09 -18.80
N ASP A 389 -31.38 8.97 -19.25
CA ASP A 389 -32.12 7.73 -19.50
C ASP A 389 -32.05 6.72 -18.35
N LEU A 390 -31.37 7.04 -17.26
CA LEU A 390 -31.16 6.15 -16.13
C LEU A 390 -32.48 5.81 -15.41
N ASP A 391 -32.79 4.51 -15.33
CA ASP A 391 -33.85 4.00 -14.45
C ASP A 391 -33.37 4.05 -12.99
N VAL A 392 -33.68 5.16 -12.33
CA VAL A 392 -33.32 5.41 -10.93
C VAL A 392 -33.95 4.39 -9.98
N ALA A 393 -35.16 3.88 -10.28
CA ALA A 393 -35.80 2.88 -9.45
C ALA A 393 -35.10 1.52 -9.57
N ALA A 394 -34.62 1.16 -10.76
CA ALA A 394 -33.77 -0.02 -10.93
C ALA A 394 -32.41 0.15 -10.25
N LEU A 395 -31.80 1.34 -10.33
CA LEU A 395 -30.55 1.63 -9.61
C LEU A 395 -30.72 1.50 -8.10
N ASP A 396 -31.80 2.06 -7.53
CA ASP A 396 -32.10 1.95 -6.11
C ASP A 396 -32.21 0.49 -5.65
N ARG A 397 -32.95 -0.34 -6.40
CA ARG A 397 -33.04 -1.78 -6.12
C ARG A 397 -31.68 -2.48 -6.17
N ARG A 398 -30.82 -2.10 -7.11
CA ARG A 398 -29.44 -2.65 -7.20
C ARG A 398 -28.62 -2.25 -5.98
N ILE A 399 -28.64 -0.97 -5.58
CA ILE A 399 -27.93 -0.48 -4.40
C ILE A 399 -28.37 -1.23 -3.16
N VAL A 400 -29.68 -1.37 -2.93
CA VAL A 400 -30.23 -2.09 -1.78
C VAL A 400 -29.83 -3.57 -1.80
N GLY A 401 -29.88 -4.23 -2.97
CA GLY A 401 -29.46 -5.63 -3.12
C GLY A 401 -27.99 -5.85 -2.79
N ILE A 402 -27.09 -5.04 -3.36
CA ILE A 402 -25.65 -5.12 -3.12
C ILE A 402 -25.34 -4.82 -1.64
N ALA A 403 -26.01 -3.84 -1.03
CA ALA A 403 -25.85 -3.56 0.39
C ALA A 403 -26.25 -4.77 1.26
N ALA A 404 -27.38 -5.41 0.95
CA ALA A 404 -27.83 -6.61 1.68
C ALA A 404 -26.84 -7.78 1.55
N ASP A 405 -26.26 -7.99 0.36
CA ASP A 405 -25.23 -9.01 0.15
C ASP A 405 -23.96 -8.72 0.96
N GLY A 406 -23.55 -7.45 1.01
CA GLY A 406 -22.44 -6.97 1.83
C GLY A 406 -22.67 -7.16 3.32
N GLU A 407 -23.86 -6.84 3.82
CA GLU A 407 -24.27 -7.11 5.21
C GLU A 407 -24.20 -8.61 5.53
N GLY A 408 -24.67 -9.47 4.63
CA GLY A 408 -24.57 -10.92 4.79
C GLY A 408 -23.14 -11.44 4.84
N LEU A 409 -22.19 -10.80 4.14
CA LEU A 409 -20.77 -11.12 4.24
C LEU A 409 -20.19 -10.72 5.60
N LEU A 410 -20.56 -9.55 6.12
CA LEU A 410 -20.17 -9.11 7.46
C LEU A 410 -20.72 -10.07 8.54
N ASP A 411 -21.98 -10.50 8.43
CA ASP A 411 -22.60 -11.44 9.36
C ASP A 411 -21.86 -12.79 9.43
N ARG A 412 -21.39 -13.29 8.29
CA ARG A 412 -20.67 -14.56 8.20
C ARG A 412 -19.20 -14.47 8.62
N ALA A 413 -18.68 -13.28 8.87
CA ALA A 413 -17.26 -13.08 9.16
C ALA A 413 -16.82 -13.58 10.55
N GLY A 414 -17.77 -13.82 11.48
CA GLY A 414 -17.44 -14.25 12.84
C GLY A 414 -16.78 -13.16 13.70
N VAL A 415 -16.79 -11.90 13.26
CA VAL A 415 -16.13 -10.76 13.92
C VAL A 415 -17.18 -9.87 14.59
N GLY A 416 -16.88 -9.40 15.81
CA GLY A 416 -17.67 -8.36 16.48
C GLY A 416 -17.44 -6.98 15.86
N PHE A 417 -18.52 -6.28 15.51
CA PHE A 417 -18.48 -4.92 14.97
C PHE A 417 -19.18 -3.95 15.93
N GLU A 418 -18.65 -2.73 16.06
CA GLU A 418 -19.27 -1.63 16.81
C GLU A 418 -20.25 -0.82 15.95
N GLY A 419 -20.13 -0.95 14.63
CA GLY A 419 -21.00 -0.29 13.67
C GLY A 419 -20.81 -0.85 12.26
N ARG A 420 -21.68 -0.41 11.36
CA ARG A 420 -21.62 -0.74 9.93
C ARG A 420 -21.79 0.53 9.12
N ASP A 421 -21.07 0.62 8.03
CA ASP A 421 -21.13 1.72 7.06
C ASP A 421 -21.25 1.14 5.64
N CYS A 422 -21.95 1.86 4.79
CA CYS A 422 -22.15 1.49 3.39
C CYS A 422 -21.97 2.73 2.53
N ARG A 423 -20.88 2.78 1.77
CA ARG A 423 -20.56 3.90 0.89
C ARG A 423 -20.97 3.58 -0.53
N VAL A 424 -21.63 4.52 -1.17
CA VAL A 424 -22.09 4.41 -2.56
C VAL A 424 -21.40 5.49 -3.39
N GLU A 425 -20.81 5.09 -4.51
CA GLU A 425 -20.10 5.96 -5.42
C GLU A 425 -20.46 5.59 -6.87
N LEU A 426 -20.49 6.58 -7.77
CA LEU A 426 -20.64 6.37 -9.20
C LEU A 426 -19.39 6.82 -9.93
N ASP A 427 -18.93 6.02 -10.90
CA ASP A 427 -17.96 6.48 -11.90
C ASP A 427 -18.72 7.23 -12.99
N MET A 428 -18.46 8.51 -13.18
CA MET A 428 -19.23 9.35 -14.12
C MET A 428 -18.33 10.19 -15.01
N LEU A 429 -18.80 10.55 -16.21
CA LEU A 429 -18.08 11.39 -17.16
C LEU A 429 -19.03 12.19 -18.05
N TYR A 430 -18.53 13.25 -18.67
CA TYR A 430 -19.25 13.89 -19.77
C TYR A 430 -19.07 13.09 -21.06
N LEU A 431 -20.13 12.99 -21.88
CA LEU A 431 -20.08 12.28 -23.16
C LEU A 431 -18.92 12.80 -24.02
N GLY A 432 -18.12 11.87 -24.55
CA GLY A 432 -16.92 12.17 -25.34
C GLY A 432 -15.62 12.14 -24.52
N GLN A 433 -15.70 12.12 -23.18
CA GLN A 433 -14.55 11.87 -22.32
C GLN A 433 -14.26 10.37 -22.20
N THR A 434 -13.00 10.05 -21.92
CA THR A 434 -12.52 8.68 -21.74
C THR A 434 -12.21 8.34 -20.28
N HIS A 435 -12.02 9.35 -19.43
CA HIS A 435 -11.72 9.19 -18.00
C HIS A 435 -12.94 9.54 -17.15
N THR A 436 -13.19 8.72 -16.13
CA THR A 436 -14.28 8.91 -15.17
C THR A 436 -13.82 9.72 -13.97
N VAL A 437 -14.77 10.42 -13.36
CA VAL A 437 -14.65 11.04 -12.03
C VAL A 437 -15.38 10.15 -11.03
N ALA A 438 -14.77 9.92 -9.87
CA ALA A 438 -15.41 9.23 -8.75
C ALA A 438 -16.41 10.19 -8.08
N VAL A 439 -17.67 9.78 -7.98
CA VAL A 439 -18.77 10.61 -7.46
C VAL A 439 -19.39 9.94 -6.23
N PRO A 440 -18.91 10.25 -5.02
CA PRO A 440 -19.52 9.78 -3.79
C PRO A 440 -20.95 10.30 -3.67
N LEU A 441 -21.90 9.41 -3.40
CA LEU A 441 -23.30 9.78 -3.20
C LEU A 441 -23.59 9.86 -1.68
N PRO A 442 -24.22 10.96 -1.20
CA PRO A 442 -24.56 11.14 0.20
C PRO A 442 -25.82 10.35 0.58
N LEU A 443 -25.78 9.02 0.43
CA LEU A 443 -26.92 8.13 0.67
C LEU A 443 -26.85 7.48 2.04
N LYS A 444 -28.02 7.17 2.59
CA LYS A 444 -28.16 6.27 3.75
C LYS A 444 -28.96 5.07 3.28
N VAL A 445 -28.27 3.98 2.97
CA VAL A 445 -28.91 2.78 2.44
C VAL A 445 -29.64 2.05 3.55
N GLY A 446 -30.96 1.94 3.42
CA GLY A 446 -31.82 1.17 4.32
C GLY A 446 -32.50 0.00 3.60
N LYS A 447 -33.26 -0.79 4.36
CA LYS A 447 -34.03 -1.92 3.80
C LYS A 447 -35.12 -1.49 2.82
N ASP A 448 -35.67 -0.28 3.03
CA ASP A 448 -36.79 0.25 2.25
C ASP A 448 -36.36 1.08 1.03
N GLY A 449 -35.05 1.25 0.81
CA GLY A 449 -34.49 2.08 -0.27
C GLY A 449 -33.18 2.76 0.12
N SER A 450 -32.47 3.28 -0.89
CA SER A 450 -31.29 4.14 -0.71
C SER A 450 -31.62 5.63 -0.71
N GLY A 451 -32.80 6.00 -1.23
CA GLY A 451 -33.22 7.39 -1.43
C GLY A 451 -32.50 8.08 -2.59
N VAL A 452 -31.83 7.32 -3.46
CA VAL A 452 -31.15 7.86 -4.63
C VAL A 452 -32.14 8.54 -5.58
N THR A 453 -31.78 9.74 -6.02
CA THR A 453 -32.51 10.47 -7.05
C THR A 453 -31.54 10.96 -8.13
N ARG A 454 -32.10 11.24 -9.30
CA ARG A 454 -31.37 11.84 -10.41
C ARG A 454 -30.70 13.17 -10.01
N ASP A 455 -31.40 14.01 -9.25
CA ASP A 455 -30.89 15.31 -8.79
C ASP A 455 -29.71 15.16 -7.83
N ILE A 456 -29.75 14.14 -6.95
CA ILE A 456 -28.62 13.81 -6.06
C ILE A 456 -27.41 13.39 -6.90
N ILE A 457 -27.60 12.51 -7.88
CA ILE A 457 -26.53 12.04 -8.76
C ILE A 457 -25.91 13.20 -9.54
N GLN A 458 -26.74 14.06 -10.15
CA GLN A 458 -26.27 15.20 -10.92
C GLN A 458 -25.49 16.20 -10.04
N SER A 459 -26.07 16.58 -8.90
CA SER A 459 -25.45 17.54 -7.99
C SER A 459 -24.13 17.03 -7.43
N ALA A 460 -24.06 15.73 -7.10
CA ALA A 460 -22.82 15.10 -6.63
C ALA A 460 -21.75 15.10 -7.73
N PHE A 461 -22.12 14.77 -8.98
CA PHE A 461 -21.18 14.78 -10.10
C PHE A 461 -20.64 16.18 -10.37
N GLU A 462 -21.50 17.19 -10.45
CA GLU A 462 -21.09 18.57 -10.67
C GLU A 462 -20.17 19.07 -9.55
N GLY A 463 -20.45 18.69 -8.29
CA GLY A 463 -19.58 18.98 -7.15
C GLY A 463 -18.20 18.35 -7.30
N ALA A 464 -18.14 17.05 -7.55
CA ALA A 464 -16.88 16.31 -7.72
C ALA A 464 -16.08 16.81 -8.93
N TYR A 465 -16.74 17.05 -10.05
CA TYR A 465 -16.10 17.54 -11.28
C TYR A 465 -15.53 18.95 -11.10
N ARG A 466 -16.26 19.85 -10.42
CA ARG A 466 -15.78 21.20 -10.12
C ARG A 466 -14.58 21.17 -9.15
N ALA A 467 -14.59 20.27 -8.16
CA ALA A 467 -13.44 20.10 -7.26
C ALA A 467 -12.19 19.64 -8.02
N ALA A 468 -12.33 18.72 -8.97
CA ALA A 468 -11.22 18.18 -9.74
C ALA A 468 -10.68 19.15 -10.82
N PHE A 469 -11.57 19.88 -11.52
CA PHE A 469 -11.20 20.64 -12.73
C PHE A 469 -11.50 22.15 -12.67
N GLY A 470 -12.11 22.64 -11.59
CA GLY A 470 -12.43 24.06 -11.38
C GLY A 470 -13.59 24.62 -12.22
N ARG A 471 -14.18 23.84 -13.13
CA ARG A 471 -15.30 24.26 -14.00
C ARG A 471 -16.19 23.09 -14.41
N LEU A 472 -17.40 23.38 -14.86
CA LEU A 472 -18.31 22.42 -15.50
C LEU A 472 -18.25 22.52 -17.02
N LEU A 473 -18.78 21.52 -17.72
CA LEU A 473 -18.97 21.55 -19.17
C LEU A 473 -20.46 21.69 -19.50
N ASP A 474 -20.85 22.86 -19.99
CA ASP A 474 -22.26 23.16 -20.28
C ASP A 474 -22.75 22.45 -21.54
N GLY A 475 -23.98 21.92 -21.50
CA GLY A 475 -24.65 21.32 -22.64
C GLY A 475 -24.11 19.95 -23.08
N ILE A 476 -23.16 19.37 -22.35
CA ILE A 476 -22.66 18.01 -22.62
C ILE A 476 -23.40 17.00 -21.73
N PRO A 477 -24.02 15.95 -22.29
CA PRO A 477 -24.69 14.93 -21.51
C PRO A 477 -23.75 14.21 -20.53
N ILE A 478 -24.28 13.83 -19.37
CA ILE A 478 -23.55 13.08 -18.35
C ILE A 478 -23.81 11.58 -18.54
N ARG A 479 -22.77 10.77 -18.42
CA ARG A 479 -22.83 9.31 -18.49
C ARG A 479 -22.40 8.68 -17.18
N VAL A 480 -23.20 7.74 -16.69
CA VAL A 480 -22.91 6.91 -15.52
C VAL A 480 -22.29 5.59 -16.01
N MET A 481 -21.03 5.37 -15.67
CA MET A 481 -20.26 4.23 -16.15
C MET A 481 -20.37 3.03 -15.21
N ASN A 482 -20.07 3.21 -13.93
CA ASN A 482 -20.10 2.12 -12.94
C ASN A 482 -20.77 2.56 -11.64
N LEU A 483 -21.36 1.60 -10.95
CA LEU A 483 -21.74 1.66 -9.54
C LEU A 483 -20.63 1.03 -8.70
N ARG A 484 -20.12 1.75 -7.71
CA ARG A 484 -19.15 1.29 -6.72
C ARG A 484 -19.79 1.31 -5.34
N MET A 485 -19.63 0.22 -4.59
CA MET A 485 -20.12 0.13 -3.23
C MET A 485 -19.06 -0.47 -2.30
N ALA A 486 -18.91 0.11 -1.13
CA ALA A 486 -18.05 -0.41 -0.07
C ALA A 486 -18.89 -0.68 1.18
N SER A 487 -19.02 -1.97 1.55
CA SER A 487 -19.63 -2.40 2.81
C SER A 487 -18.54 -2.54 3.87
N ILE A 488 -18.68 -1.81 4.97
CA ILE A 488 -17.64 -1.66 5.99
C ILE A 488 -18.19 -2.11 7.34
N GLY A 489 -17.54 -3.10 7.95
CA GLY A 489 -17.75 -3.48 9.34
C GLY A 489 -16.75 -2.75 10.23
N LEU A 490 -17.23 -1.79 11.01
CA LEU A 490 -16.40 -0.99 11.92
C LEU A 490 -15.96 -1.85 13.10
N ARG A 491 -14.67 -2.08 13.22
CA ARG A 491 -14.07 -2.88 14.29
C ARG A 491 -13.73 -1.98 15.49
N PRO A 492 -13.69 -2.53 16.71
CA PRO A 492 -13.22 -1.81 17.89
C PRO A 492 -11.87 -1.13 17.63
N LYS A 493 -11.81 0.17 17.87
CA LYS A 493 -10.60 0.95 17.61
C LYS A 493 -9.55 0.68 18.68
N PHE A 494 -8.30 0.59 18.24
CA PHE A 494 -7.16 0.35 19.13
C PHE A 494 -6.76 1.66 19.83
N ASP A 495 -6.86 1.70 21.16
CA ASP A 495 -6.44 2.86 21.94
C ASP A 495 -4.90 3.02 21.92
N LEU A 496 -4.43 4.05 21.19
CA LEU A 496 -3.00 4.36 21.08
C LEU A 496 -2.37 4.79 22.40
N SER A 497 -3.15 5.21 23.41
CA SER A 497 -2.63 5.57 24.73
C SER A 497 -1.95 4.40 25.45
N ILE A 498 -2.31 3.16 25.09
CA ILE A 498 -1.65 1.92 25.55
C ILE A 498 -0.19 1.89 25.09
N LEU A 499 0.10 2.55 23.95
CA LEU A 499 1.45 2.74 23.44
C LEU A 499 2.09 4.03 23.97
N ALA A 500 1.60 4.69 25.02
CA ALA A 500 2.32 5.80 25.62
C ALA A 500 3.55 5.32 26.44
N PRO A 501 4.61 6.14 26.58
CA PRO A 501 5.72 5.87 27.48
C PRO A 501 5.23 5.64 28.92
N ALA A 502 5.89 4.71 29.64
CA ALA A 502 5.52 4.42 31.03
C ALA A 502 5.76 5.63 31.95
N PRO A 503 4.96 5.79 33.02
CA PRO A 503 5.20 6.83 34.01
C PRO A 503 6.54 6.61 34.75
N GLY A 504 7.17 7.69 35.22
CA GLY A 504 8.41 7.64 36.01
C GLY A 504 9.70 7.54 35.21
N LEU A 505 9.63 7.49 33.87
CA LEU A 505 10.81 7.62 33.00
C LEU A 505 11.43 9.03 33.11
N THR A 506 12.73 9.15 32.85
CA THR A 506 13.42 10.45 32.80
C THR A 506 14.35 10.55 31.60
N LYS A 507 14.51 11.75 31.03
CA LYS A 507 15.44 11.99 29.91
C LYS A 507 16.88 11.58 30.27
N ALA A 508 17.30 11.81 31.51
CA ALA A 508 18.64 11.46 31.98
C ALA A 508 18.88 9.95 31.98
N ALA A 509 17.89 9.15 32.42
CA ALA A 509 17.99 7.69 32.38
C ALA A 509 17.95 7.12 30.96
N ALA A 510 17.33 7.83 30.01
CA ALA A 510 17.30 7.45 28.61
C ALA A 510 18.61 7.73 27.87
N LEU A 511 19.51 8.57 28.40
CA LEU A 511 20.78 8.90 27.75
C LEU A 511 21.76 7.74 27.87
N LYS A 512 22.16 7.17 26.73
CA LYS A 512 23.12 6.06 26.64
C LYS A 512 24.58 6.53 26.53
N GLY A 513 24.79 7.77 26.10
CA GLY A 513 26.11 8.37 25.90
C GLY A 513 26.15 9.31 24.70
N THR A 514 27.32 9.42 24.07
CA THR A 514 27.53 10.19 22.84
C THR A 514 28.19 9.33 21.76
N ARG A 515 27.97 9.69 20.48
CA ARG A 515 28.62 9.05 19.33
C ARG A 515 29.02 10.11 18.30
N GLN A 516 30.18 9.92 17.66
CA GLN A 516 30.59 10.74 16.52
C GLN A 516 29.74 10.37 15.29
N VAL A 517 29.08 11.36 14.70
CA VAL A 517 28.29 11.22 13.49
C VAL A 517 28.77 12.19 12.43
N TRP A 518 28.79 11.78 11.17
CA TRP A 518 29.11 12.66 10.06
C TRP A 518 27.83 13.24 9.43
N ALA A 519 27.75 14.55 9.40
CA ALA A 519 26.65 15.31 8.79
C ALA A 519 27.16 16.66 8.31
N ASP A 520 26.58 17.18 7.22
CA ASP A 520 26.92 18.48 6.65
C ASP A 520 28.42 18.67 6.38
N GLY A 521 29.09 17.59 5.94
CA GLY A 521 30.52 17.59 5.62
C GLY A 521 31.48 17.63 6.82
N GLY A 522 31.00 17.35 8.04
CA GLY A 522 31.84 17.33 9.24
C GLY A 522 31.43 16.31 10.31
N TRP A 523 32.32 16.08 11.27
CA TRP A 523 32.04 15.28 12.46
C TRP A 523 31.32 16.10 13.53
N HIS A 524 30.26 15.52 14.09
CA HIS A 524 29.50 16.07 15.20
C HIS A 524 29.41 15.04 16.32
N GLU A 525 29.48 15.50 17.57
CA GLU A 525 29.15 14.66 18.73
C GLU A 525 27.63 14.65 18.93
N ALA A 526 26.99 13.51 18.67
CA ALA A 526 25.55 13.33 18.84
C ALA A 526 25.23 12.65 20.18
N ALA A 527 24.21 13.14 20.89
CA ALA A 527 23.67 12.44 22.05
C ALA A 527 22.92 11.18 21.60
N VAL A 528 23.17 10.06 22.27
CA VAL A 528 22.51 8.77 21.97
C VAL A 528 21.50 8.45 23.06
N TYR A 529 20.24 8.26 22.69
CA TYR A 529 19.16 7.94 23.60
C TYR A 529 18.58 6.55 23.33
N ASP A 530 18.18 5.85 24.39
CA ASP A 530 17.18 4.78 24.30
C ASP A 530 15.82 5.43 23.99
N ARG A 531 15.33 5.20 22.77
CA ARG A 531 14.12 5.82 22.24
C ARG A 531 12.88 5.51 23.08
N LEU A 532 12.77 4.28 23.60
CA LEU A 532 11.58 3.82 24.31
C LEU A 532 11.56 4.27 25.77
N ALA A 533 12.70 4.69 26.30
CA ALA A 533 12.85 5.24 27.65
C ALA A 533 12.58 6.76 27.73
N LEU A 534 12.31 7.43 26.61
CA LEU A 534 12.02 8.87 26.60
C LEU A 534 10.58 9.17 27.08
N PRO A 535 10.40 10.04 28.10
CA PRO A 535 9.09 10.47 28.56
C PRO A 535 8.31 11.30 27.54
N VAL A 536 6.98 11.31 27.67
CA VAL A 536 6.09 12.28 27.02
C VAL A 536 6.55 13.71 27.29
N GLY A 537 6.50 14.56 26.27
CA GLY A 537 6.89 15.97 26.35
C GLY A 537 8.40 16.21 26.30
N THR A 538 9.23 15.16 26.26
CA THR A 538 10.68 15.31 26.18
C THR A 538 11.10 15.96 24.87
N GLU A 539 11.86 17.04 24.97
CA GLU A 539 12.53 17.66 23.82
C GLU A 539 13.95 17.10 23.63
N VAL A 540 14.33 16.86 22.39
CA VAL A 540 15.62 16.33 21.97
C VAL A 540 16.20 17.22 20.88
N ASP A 541 17.20 18.02 21.21
CA ASP A 541 17.93 18.82 20.23
C ASP A 541 18.89 17.94 19.42
N GLY A 542 18.91 18.14 18.11
CA GLY A 542 19.95 17.58 17.25
C GLY A 542 21.31 18.27 17.44
N PRO A 543 22.43 17.60 17.13
CA PRO A 543 22.51 16.23 16.61
C PRO A 543 22.22 15.17 17.68
N ALA A 544 21.31 14.25 17.38
CA ALA A 544 20.96 13.16 18.29
C ALA A 544 20.60 11.87 17.53
N ILE A 545 20.92 10.73 18.14
CA ILE A 545 20.56 9.40 17.67
C ILE A 545 19.62 8.78 18.70
N LEU A 546 18.45 8.33 18.27
CA LEU A 546 17.52 7.60 19.13
C LEU A 546 17.45 6.16 18.64
N GLU A 547 17.85 5.23 19.50
CA GLU A 547 17.97 3.82 19.17
C GLU A 547 16.83 3.01 19.79
N GLN A 548 16.28 2.09 19.01
CA GLN A 548 15.37 1.06 19.48
C GLN A 548 15.56 -0.23 18.68
N ALA A 549 14.91 -1.30 19.13
CA ALA A 549 15.10 -2.64 18.59
C ALA A 549 14.62 -2.83 17.14
N ASP A 550 13.85 -1.89 16.59
CA ASP A 550 13.24 -1.96 15.26
C ASP A 550 13.71 -0.85 14.30
N THR A 551 14.39 0.21 14.78
CA THR A 551 14.88 1.31 13.95
C THR A 551 15.92 2.20 14.67
N THR A 552 16.60 3.03 13.90
CA THR A 552 17.39 4.17 14.40
C THR A 552 16.85 5.45 13.83
N ILE A 553 16.69 6.46 14.68
CA ILE A 553 16.21 7.80 14.31
C ILE A 553 17.39 8.76 14.40
N PHE A 554 17.64 9.51 13.34
CA PHE A 554 18.63 10.58 13.33
C PHE A 554 17.94 11.94 13.34
N VAL A 555 18.20 12.74 14.38
CA VAL A 555 17.79 14.14 14.47
C VAL A 555 19.01 14.98 14.08
N GLU A 556 18.97 15.56 12.88
CA GLU A 556 20.06 16.37 12.32
C GLU A 556 20.37 17.64 13.15
N PRO A 557 21.57 18.23 13.05
CA PRO A 557 22.00 19.37 13.88
C PRO A 557 21.04 20.57 13.93
N ASP A 558 20.34 20.85 12.84
CA ASP A 558 19.39 21.96 12.69
C ASP A 558 17.94 21.58 13.03
N LEU A 559 17.71 20.36 13.51
CA LEU A 559 16.40 19.83 13.88
C LEU A 559 16.27 19.61 15.38
N LYS A 560 15.02 19.59 15.85
CA LYS A 560 14.64 19.19 17.20
C LYS A 560 13.50 18.18 17.15
N GLY A 561 13.46 17.30 18.13
CA GLY A 561 12.42 16.30 18.33
C GLY A 561 11.62 16.57 19.60
N ARG A 562 10.32 16.25 19.61
CA ARG A 562 9.47 16.24 20.81
C ARG A 562 8.65 14.97 20.88
N VAL A 563 8.61 14.34 22.05
CA VAL A 563 7.75 13.16 22.29
C VAL A 563 6.31 13.62 22.57
N ASP A 564 5.33 13.13 21.79
CA ASP A 564 3.91 13.43 22.01
C ASP A 564 3.28 12.52 23.09
N GLU A 565 1.98 12.68 23.33
CA GLU A 565 1.24 11.91 24.34
C GLU A 565 1.12 10.42 24.04
N PHE A 566 1.18 10.03 22.77
CA PHE A 566 1.16 8.63 22.32
C PHE A 566 2.56 8.03 22.18
N GLY A 567 3.59 8.81 22.52
CA GLY A 567 4.98 8.38 22.41
C GLY A 567 5.55 8.46 21.02
N ASN A 568 4.91 9.10 20.03
CA ASN A 568 5.50 9.43 18.74
C ASN A 568 6.56 10.51 18.89
N LEU A 569 7.50 10.60 17.96
CA LEU A 569 8.51 11.66 17.92
C LEU A 569 8.20 12.63 16.79
N ILE A 570 7.85 13.86 17.15
CA ILE A 570 7.63 14.95 16.20
C ILE A 570 8.98 15.62 15.95
N ILE A 571 9.50 15.56 14.73
CA ILE A 571 10.75 16.20 14.32
C ILE A 571 10.43 17.42 13.46
N GLU A 572 10.98 18.56 13.81
CA GLU A 572 10.83 19.82 13.08
C GLU A 572 12.12 20.63 13.07
N ARG A 573 12.19 21.66 12.22
CA ARG A 573 13.35 22.56 12.19
C ARG A 573 13.41 23.38 13.47
N LYS A 574 14.62 23.65 13.96
CA LYS A 574 14.81 24.65 15.01
C LYS A 574 14.37 26.01 14.48
N GLU A 575 13.70 26.80 15.31
CA GLU A 575 13.44 28.20 14.99
C GLU A 575 14.79 28.90 14.81
N ALA A 576 14.94 29.69 13.75
CA ALA A 576 16.14 30.51 13.59
C ALA A 576 16.22 31.45 14.79
N ALA A 577 17.37 31.47 15.49
CA ALA A 577 17.61 32.45 16.53
C ALA A 577 17.46 33.85 15.91
N THR A 578 16.42 34.58 16.31
CA THR A 578 16.05 35.90 15.80
C THR A 578 17.09 36.96 16.14
#